data_AF-A0A4R6RSE2-F1
#
_entry.id   AF-A0A4R6RSE2-F1
#
_cell.length_a   1.000
_cell.length_b   1.000
_cell.length_c   1.000
_cell.angle_alpha   90.00
_cell.angle_beta   90.00
_cell.angle_gamma   90.00
#
_symmetry.space_group_name_H-M   'P 1'
#
loop_
_entity.id
_entity.type
_entity.pdbx_description
1 polymer ?
#
loop_
_entity_poly.entity_id
_entity_poly.type
_entity_poly.pdbx_seq_one_letter_code
_entity_poly.pdbx_strand_id
1 'polypeptide(L)'
;MTDLTPVERLDRLRSSIDNIDAALVHMLAERFRCTQEVGLLKAENEMPASDPSRETRQIARLRSLAEDAHLDPEFAEKWFNFVVAEVIQHHTEIAAER
;
A
#
# COMPACT_ATOMS: atom_id res chain seq x y z
N MET A 1 33.45 22.08 10.07
CA MET A 1 32.04 21.99 9.62
C MET A 1 31.19 22.26 10.85
N THR A 2 30.38 23.31 10.83
CA THR A 2 29.52 23.65 11.97
C THR A 2 28.39 22.63 12.04
N ASP A 3 28.23 21.98 13.19
CA ASP A 3 27.11 21.07 13.41
C ASP A 3 25.79 21.85 13.37
N LEU A 4 24.78 21.25 12.74
CA LEU A 4 23.41 21.79 12.74
C LEU A 4 22.89 21.88 14.17
N THR A 5 22.15 22.94 14.46
CA THR A 5 21.33 22.99 15.68
C THR A 5 20.28 21.87 15.65
N PRO A 6 19.76 21.45 16.83
CA PRO A 6 18.68 20.47 16.88
C PRO A 6 17.46 20.81 16.02
N VAL A 7 17.12 22.10 15.91
CA VAL A 7 15.99 22.59 15.09
C VAL A 7 16.28 22.41 13.61
N GLU A 8 17.45 22.85 13.13
CA GLU A 8 17.83 22.69 11.72
C GLU A 8 17.92 21.22 11.30
N ARG A 9 18.41 20.35 12.21
CA ARG A 9 18.44 18.90 11.97
C ARG A 9 17.02 18.31 11.89
N LEU A 10 16.11 18.76 12.77
CA LEU A 10 14.72 18.34 12.76
C LEU A 10 14.03 18.73 11.45
N ASP A 11 14.18 19.98 11.02
CA ASP A 11 13.56 20.47 9.79
C ASP A 11 14.08 19.74 8.57
N ARG A 12 15.39 19.47 8.50
CA ARG A 12 15.99 18.65 7.45
C ARG A 12 15.39 17.23 7.41
N LEU A 13 15.21 16.59 8.57
CA LEU A 13 14.61 15.25 8.64
C LEU A 13 13.15 15.27 8.19
N ARG A 14 12.38 16.30 8.57
CA ARG A 14 10.99 16.48 8.13
C ARG A 14 10.89 16.66 6.63
N SER A 15 11.75 17.46 6.01
CA SER A 15 11.78 17.57 4.55
C SER A 15 12.08 16.24 3.86
N SER A 16 12.90 15.37 4.47
CA SER A 16 13.10 14.00 3.95
C SER A 16 11.83 13.15 4.09
N ILE A 17 11.12 13.25 5.22
CA ILE A 17 9.84 12.54 5.45
C ILE A 17 8.80 13.00 4.42
N ASP A 18 8.64 14.31 4.21
CA ASP A 18 7.69 14.86 3.24
C ASP A 18 7.95 14.31 1.82
N ASN A 19 9.21 14.17 1.43
CA ASN A 19 9.58 13.58 0.14
C ASN A 19 9.24 12.08 0.05
N ILE A 20 9.44 11.34 1.14
CA ILE A 20 9.08 9.91 1.22
C ILE A 20 7.56 9.77 1.13
N ASP A 21 6.80 10.61 1.84
CA ASP A 21 5.34 10.59 1.84
C ASP A 21 4.78 10.90 0.45
N ALA A 22 5.35 11.87 -0.27
CA ALA A 22 4.98 12.15 -1.66
C ALA A 22 5.22 10.92 -2.57
N ALA A 23 6.36 10.24 -2.42
CA ALA A 23 6.65 9.02 -3.17
C ALA A 23 5.67 7.89 -2.84
N LEU A 24 5.32 7.71 -1.56
CA LEU A 24 4.35 6.71 -1.11
C LEU A 24 2.97 6.97 -1.74
N VAL A 25 2.51 8.22 -1.79
CA VAL A 25 1.24 8.59 -2.43
C VAL A 25 1.23 8.25 -3.92
N HIS A 26 2.30 8.58 -4.64
CA HIS A 26 2.39 8.24 -6.07
C HIS A 26 2.43 6.73 -6.32
N MET A 27 3.14 5.97 -5.49
CA MET A 27 3.18 4.50 -5.61
C MET A 27 1.83 3.86 -5.27
N LEU A 28 1.12 4.41 -4.28
CA LEU A 28 -0.25 3.99 -3.99
C LEU A 28 -1.18 4.29 -5.17
N ALA A 29 -1.11 5.48 -5.78
CA ALA A 29 -1.93 5.83 -6.94
C ALA A 29 -1.74 4.82 -8.09
N GLU A 30 -0.50 4.47 -8.44
CA GLU A 30 -0.22 3.45 -9.45
C GLU A 30 -0.71 2.06 -9.03
N ARG A 31 -0.55 1.68 -7.76
CA ARG A 31 -1.08 0.42 -7.25
C ARG A 31 -2.61 0.38 -7.38
N PHE A 32 -3.30 1.46 -7.06
CA PHE A 32 -4.76 1.55 -7.15
C PHE A 32 -5.24 1.50 -8.60
N ARG A 33 -4.56 2.17 -9.54
CA ARG A 33 -4.82 2.05 -10.98
C ARG A 33 -4.78 0.59 -11.44
N CYS A 34 -3.71 -0.14 -11.10
CA CYS A 34 -3.59 -1.57 -11.41
C CYS A 34 -4.73 -2.39 -10.78
N THR A 35 -5.10 -2.11 -9.52
CA THR A 35 -6.19 -2.85 -8.88
C THR A 35 -7.57 -2.52 -9.47
N GLN A 36 -7.80 -1.33 -9.99
CA GLN A 36 -9.04 -1.00 -10.72
C GLN A 36 -9.14 -1.84 -12.00
N GLU A 37 -8.04 -1.96 -12.76
CA GLU A 37 -7.97 -2.83 -13.94
C GLU A 37 -8.24 -4.30 -13.58
N VAL A 38 -7.69 -4.79 -12.46
CA VAL A 38 -8.00 -6.13 -11.93
C VAL A 38 -9.49 -6.24 -11.58
N GLY A 39 -10.09 -5.21 -10.98
CA GLY A 39 -11.51 -5.19 -10.62
C GLY A 39 -12.42 -5.28 -11.85
N LEU A 40 -12.11 -4.49 -12.89
CA LEU A 40 -12.81 -4.53 -14.17
C LEU A 40 -12.69 -5.91 -14.83
N LEU A 41 -11.48 -6.47 -14.89
CA LEU A 41 -11.24 -7.81 -15.43
C LEU A 41 -12.03 -8.87 -14.66
N LYS A 42 -12.04 -8.80 -13.34
CA LYS A 42 -12.80 -9.73 -12.51
C LYS A 42 -14.30 -9.63 -12.78
N ALA A 43 -14.84 -8.42 -12.82
CA ALA A 43 -16.25 -8.18 -13.10
C ALA A 43 -16.65 -8.67 -14.51
N GLU A 44 -15.79 -8.47 -15.52
CA GLU A 44 -16.00 -8.97 -16.89
C GLU A 44 -16.11 -10.49 -17.00
N ASN A 45 -15.46 -11.21 -16.10
CA ASN A 45 -15.33 -12.66 -16.16
C ASN A 45 -16.02 -13.35 -14.97
N GLU A 46 -16.94 -12.66 -14.30
CA GLU A 46 -17.71 -13.18 -13.15
C GLU A 46 -16.81 -13.76 -12.02
N MET A 47 -15.61 -13.21 -11.88
CA MET A 47 -14.65 -13.64 -10.86
C MET A 47 -14.91 -12.94 -9.52
N PRO A 48 -14.68 -13.62 -8.38
CA PRO A 48 -14.91 -13.03 -7.06
C PRO A 48 -13.94 -11.88 -6.77
N ALA A 49 -14.44 -10.84 -6.10
CA ALA A 49 -13.66 -9.69 -5.65
C ALA A 49 -12.53 -10.08 -4.69
N SER A 50 -12.79 -11.00 -3.76
CA SER A 50 -11.78 -11.57 -2.85
C SER A 50 -11.16 -12.86 -3.40
N ASP A 51 -9.88 -13.06 -3.11
CA ASP A 51 -9.15 -14.32 -3.33
C ASP A 51 -8.32 -14.61 -2.07
N PRO A 52 -8.85 -15.39 -1.11
CA PRO A 52 -8.18 -15.65 0.17
C PRO A 52 -6.79 -16.28 0.00
N SER A 53 -6.60 -17.08 -1.05
CA SER A 53 -5.32 -17.72 -1.34
C SER A 53 -4.27 -16.69 -1.77
N ARG A 54 -4.67 -15.73 -2.61
CA ARG A 54 -3.82 -14.62 -3.05
C ARG A 54 -3.51 -13.69 -1.89
N GLU A 55 -4.50 -13.35 -1.07
CA GLU A 55 -4.35 -12.49 0.11
C GLU A 55 -3.34 -13.08 1.10
N THR A 56 -3.45 -14.37 1.41
CA THR A 56 -2.50 -15.09 2.28
C THR A 56 -1.06 -15.02 1.74
N ARG A 57 -0.87 -15.25 0.43
CA ARG A 57 0.46 -15.14 -0.21
C ARG A 57 1.00 -13.71 -0.17
N GLN A 58 0.13 -12.70 -0.29
CA GLN A 58 0.56 -11.30 -0.21
C GLN A 58 1.03 -10.94 1.19
N ILE A 59 0.30 -11.34 2.22
CA ILE A 59 0.66 -11.08 3.62
C ILE A 59 2.00 -11.74 3.92
N ALA A 60 2.19 -13.02 3.58
CA ALA A 60 3.46 -13.71 3.80
C ALA A 60 4.65 -13.02 3.12
N ARG A 61 4.49 -12.63 1.84
CA ARG A 61 5.53 -11.89 1.11
C ARG A 61 5.80 -10.52 1.73
N LEU A 62 4.77 -9.79 2.15
CA LEU A 62 4.92 -8.47 2.75
C LEU A 62 5.66 -8.54 4.09
N ARG A 63 5.33 -9.53 4.93
CA ARG A 63 6.02 -9.74 6.21
C ARG A 63 7.52 -9.97 6.00
N SER A 64 7.89 -10.81 5.04
CA SER A 64 9.30 -11.01 4.67
C SER A 64 9.98 -9.71 4.19
N LEU A 65 9.31 -8.91 3.36
CA LEU A 65 9.86 -7.61 2.93
C LEU A 65 10.02 -6.62 4.09
N ALA A 66 9.11 -6.66 5.07
CA ALA A 66 9.20 -5.82 6.26
C ALA A 66 10.40 -6.22 7.12
N GLU A 67 10.61 -7.52 7.33
CA GLU A 67 11.78 -8.05 8.05
C GLU A 67 13.09 -7.60 7.37
N ASP A 68 13.21 -7.78 6.04
CA ASP A 68 14.37 -7.35 5.26
C ASP A 68 14.63 -5.83 5.37
N ALA A 69 13.55 -5.04 5.40
CA ALA A 69 13.60 -3.58 5.52
C ALA A 69 13.75 -3.08 6.97
N HIS A 70 13.86 -3.98 7.96
CA HIS A 70 13.90 -3.65 9.39
C HIS A 70 12.66 -2.86 9.85
N LEU A 71 11.51 -3.14 9.24
CA LEU A 71 10.19 -2.65 9.63
C LEU A 71 9.44 -3.74 10.40
N ASP A 72 8.67 -3.35 11.42
CA ASP A 72 7.82 -4.29 12.16
C ASP A 72 6.84 -5.02 11.21
N PRO A 73 6.91 -6.36 11.08
CA PRO A 73 6.03 -7.11 10.19
C PRO A 73 4.56 -7.02 10.57
N GLU A 74 4.24 -6.85 11.87
CA GLU A 74 2.85 -6.66 12.29
C GLU A 74 2.30 -5.31 11.84
N PHE A 75 3.13 -4.25 11.91
CA PHE A 75 2.76 -2.95 11.38
C PHE A 75 2.56 -2.99 9.86
N ALA A 76 3.48 -3.62 9.13
CA ALA A 76 3.36 -3.77 7.68
C ALA A 76 2.06 -4.49 7.29
N GLU A 77 1.74 -5.59 7.98
CA GLU A 77 0.51 -6.35 7.76
C GLU A 77 -0.75 -5.50 8.05
N LYS A 78 -0.79 -4.75 9.15
CA LYS A 78 -1.90 -3.84 9.47
C LYS A 78 -2.12 -2.81 8.36
N TRP A 79 -1.05 -2.17 7.91
CA TRP A 79 -1.12 -1.19 6.81
C TRP A 79 -1.62 -1.84 5.51
N PHE A 80 -1.14 -3.03 5.19
CA PHE A 80 -1.54 -3.72 3.97
C PHE A 80 -3.00 -4.20 4.02
N ASN A 81 -3.46 -4.69 5.15
CA ASN A 81 -4.86 -5.07 5.35
C ASN A 81 -5.79 -3.87 5.16
N PHE A 82 -5.40 -2.68 5.64
CA PHE A 82 -6.13 -1.44 5.36
C PHE A 82 -6.21 -1.15 3.85
N VAL A 83 -5.09 -1.22 3.13
CA VAL A 83 -5.06 -0.98 1.69
C VAL A 83 -5.86 -2.02 0.90
N VAL A 84 -5.82 -3.30 1.29
CA VAL A 84 -6.58 -4.37 0.62
C VAL A 84 -8.08 -4.23 0.84
N ALA A 85 -8.52 -3.82 2.03
CA ALA A 85 -9.93 -3.58 2.31
C ALA A 85 -10.52 -2.54 1.33
N GLU A 86 -9.81 -1.44 1.10
CA GLU A 86 -10.20 -0.41 0.13
C GLU A 86 -10.29 -0.96 -1.30
N VAL A 87 -9.36 -1.83 -1.70
CA VAL A 87 -9.37 -2.47 -3.03
C VAL A 87 -10.58 -3.38 -3.20
N ILE A 88 -10.92 -4.19 -2.18
CA ILE A 88 -12.07 -5.10 -2.23
C ILE A 88 -13.37 -4.32 -2.31
N GLN A 89 -13.48 -3.20 -1.60
CA GLN A 89 -14.62 -2.29 -1.71
C GLN A 89 -14.76 -1.78 -3.15
N HIS A 90 -13.70 -1.25 -3.76
CA HIS A 90 -13.74 -0.79 -5.15
C HIS A 90 -14.12 -1.90 -6.13
N HIS A 91 -13.63 -3.14 -5.94
CA HIS A 91 -14.02 -4.27 -6.80
C HIS A 91 -15.50 -4.59 -6.69
N THR A 92 -16.07 -4.47 -5.50
CA THR A 92 -17.50 -4.69 -5.24
C THR A 92 -18.34 -3.61 -5.91
N GLU A 93 -17.92 -2.34 -5.84
CA GLU A 93 -18.58 -1.22 -6.51
C GLU A 93 -18.54 -1.37 -8.04
N ILE A 94 -17.39 -1.69 -8.62
CA ILE A 94 -17.23 -1.93 -10.07
C ILE A 94 -18.14 -3.08 -10.55
N ALA A 95 -18.29 -4.13 -9.75
CA ALA A 95 -19.16 -5.24 -10.08
C ALA A 95 -20.66 -4.88 -10.00
N ALA A 96 -21.04 -3.93 -9.13
CA ALA A 96 -22.41 -3.48 -8.95
C ALA A 96 -22.87 -2.45 -9.99
N GLU A 97 -21.94 -1.71 -10.61
CA GLU A 97 -22.22 -0.73 -11.67
C GLU A 97 -22.43 -1.36 -13.06
N ARG A 98 -22.24 -2.67 -13.20
CA ARG A 98 -22.49 -3.44 -14.43
C ARG A 98 -23.83 -4.17 -14.40
#